data_AF-A0AAE6WYT3-F1
#
_entry.id   AF-A0AAE6WYT3-F1
#
_cell.length_a   1.000
_cell.length_b   1.000
_cell.length_c   1.000
_cell.angle_alpha   90.00
_cell.angle_beta   90.00
_cell.angle_gamma   90.00
#
_symmetry.space_group_name_H-M   'P 1'
#
loop_
_entity.id
_entity.type
_entity.pdbx_description
1 polymer ?
#
loop_
_entity_poly.entity_id
_entity_poly.type
_entity_poly.pdbx_seq_one_letter_code
_entity_poly.pdbx_strand_id
1 'polypeptide(L)'
;MKEFLGFFTNFDEQLKVGELFQNLDQSIALHEKKLIQTQNFKKAMLEKMFPKQGSLCPEIRLKGFSDDWEERQLKDISFKVIEKNSERLYTETFTNSAQFGVISQRDFFDKDISNTSNIGGYYVVKDNDFIYNPRISNFAPVGPVKRNKLGRTGVVSPLYFVFRTHDVDHKFLEVYFETSVWHKFMFLNGDTGARSDRLAIKDTIFMEMPIYSPSFEEQQKVGQFFKQLDDAINLQKQQLQTVKNLKQAFLEKMFV
;
A
#
# COMPACT_ATOMS: atom_id res chain seq x y z
N MET A 1 -10.46 -40.40 -34.24
CA MET A 1 -11.34 -39.94 -33.16
C MET A 1 -10.67 -40.37 -31.86
N LYS A 2 -10.32 -39.46 -30.95
CA LYS A 2 -9.83 -39.88 -29.62
C LYS A 2 -11.07 -40.26 -28.81
N GLU A 3 -11.19 -41.53 -28.43
CA GLU A 3 -12.20 -41.96 -27.46
C GLU A 3 -11.91 -41.28 -26.12
N PHE A 4 -12.86 -40.51 -25.63
CA PHE A 4 -12.82 -39.92 -24.30
C PHE A 4 -13.59 -40.84 -23.36
N LEU A 5 -12.87 -41.64 -22.56
CA LEU A 5 -13.47 -42.43 -21.49
C LEU A 5 -13.77 -41.51 -20.31
N GLY A 6 -15.06 -41.19 -20.11
CA GLY A 6 -15.52 -40.49 -18.91
C GLY A 6 -15.93 -41.49 -17.82
N PHE A 7 -15.57 -41.21 -16.57
CA PHE A 7 -16.11 -41.91 -15.41
C PHE A 7 -17.48 -41.32 -15.09
N PHE A 8 -18.54 -42.04 -15.42
CA PHE A 8 -19.92 -41.61 -15.17
C PHE A 8 -20.46 -42.32 -13.93
N THR A 9 -20.72 -41.55 -12.88
CA THR A 9 -21.44 -42.01 -11.68
C THR A 9 -22.94 -42.08 -11.95
N ASN A 10 -23.74 -42.55 -10.98
CA ASN A 10 -25.20 -42.57 -11.16
C ASN A 10 -25.77 -41.13 -11.22
N PHE A 11 -26.98 -40.99 -11.77
CA PHE A 11 -27.60 -39.69 -12.00
C PHE A 11 -27.77 -38.84 -10.73
N ASP A 12 -28.13 -39.46 -9.60
CA ASP A 12 -28.29 -38.75 -8.33
C ASP A 12 -26.97 -38.15 -7.81
N GLU A 13 -25.87 -38.88 -7.99
CA GLU A 13 -24.54 -38.41 -7.65
C GLU A 13 -24.12 -37.25 -8.56
N GLN A 14 -24.33 -37.37 -9.87
CA GLN A 14 -24.06 -36.28 -10.82
C GLN A 14 -24.82 -35.00 -10.45
N LEU A 15 -26.10 -35.11 -10.07
CA LEU A 15 -26.90 -33.97 -9.63
C LEU A 15 -26.32 -33.31 -8.38
N LYS A 16 -25.97 -34.09 -7.35
CA LYS A 16 -25.39 -33.57 -6.10
C LYS A 16 -24.03 -32.91 -6.32
N VAL A 17 -23.19 -33.50 -7.17
CA VAL A 17 -21.91 -32.92 -7.55
C VAL A 17 -22.11 -31.61 -8.31
N GLY A 18 -23.06 -31.56 -9.24
CA GLY A 18 -23.44 -30.34 -9.95
C GLY A 18 -23.90 -29.23 -9.01
N GLU A 19 -24.80 -29.55 -8.07
CA GLU A 19 -25.31 -28.61 -7.07
C GLU A 19 -24.17 -28.07 -6.17
N LEU A 20 -23.26 -28.94 -5.73
CA LEU A 20 -22.09 -28.54 -4.93
C LEU A 20 -21.25 -27.49 -5.66
N PHE A 21 -20.89 -27.73 -6.93
CA PHE A 21 -20.08 -26.80 -7.70
C PHE A 21 -20.82 -25.50 -8.03
N GLN A 22 -22.12 -25.58 -8.31
CA GLN A 22 -22.95 -24.38 -8.49
C GLN A 22 -22.95 -23.50 -7.23
N ASN A 23 -23.09 -24.11 -6.05
CA ASN A 23 -23.05 -23.40 -4.77
C ASN A 23 -21.67 -22.78 -4.49
N LEU A 24 -20.58 -23.46 -4.83
CA LEU A 24 -19.22 -22.92 -4.71
C LEU A 24 -19.02 -21.72 -5.65
N ASP A 25 -19.51 -21.78 -6.88
CA ASP A 25 -19.42 -20.67 -7.83
C ASP A 25 -20.21 -19.44 -7.38
N GLN A 26 -21.42 -19.65 -6.86
CA GLN A 26 -22.19 -18.56 -6.27
C GLN A 26 -21.48 -17.95 -5.05
N SER A 27 -20.88 -18.78 -4.19
CA SER A 27 -20.11 -18.32 -3.04
C SER A 27 -18.90 -17.49 -3.46
N ILE A 28 -18.13 -17.93 -4.47
CA ILE A 28 -16.99 -17.18 -5.02
C ILE A 28 -17.45 -15.81 -5.53
N ALA A 29 -18.51 -15.77 -6.34
CA ALA A 29 -19.06 -14.53 -6.88
C ALA A 29 -19.51 -13.55 -5.78
N LEU A 30 -20.12 -14.05 -4.71
CA LEU A 30 -20.51 -13.23 -3.56
C LEU A 30 -19.30 -12.64 -2.81
N HIS A 31 -18.25 -13.43 -2.59
CA HIS A 31 -17.01 -12.96 -1.96
C HIS A 31 -16.30 -11.92 -2.82
N GLU A 32 -16.22 -12.13 -4.14
CA GLU A 32 -15.66 -11.17 -5.09
C GLU A 32 -16.42 -9.84 -5.07
N LYS A 33 -17.76 -9.89 -5.10
CA LYS A 33 -18.61 -8.70 -5.01
C LYS A 33 -18.37 -7.92 -3.71
N LYS A 34 -18.31 -8.61 -2.57
CA LYS A 34 -18.06 -7.99 -1.26
C LYS A 34 -16.68 -7.34 -1.17
N LEU A 35 -15.66 -7.99 -1.74
CA LEU A 35 -14.30 -7.45 -1.83
C LEU A 35 -14.27 -6.16 -2.64
N ILE A 36 -14.87 -6.16 -3.83
CA ILE A 36 -14.96 -4.97 -4.69
C ILE A 36 -15.70 -3.83 -3.99
N GLN A 37 -16.80 -4.12 -3.30
CA GLN A 37 -17.55 -3.12 -2.54
C GLN A 37 -16.72 -2.46 -1.45
N THR A 38 -15.98 -3.26 -0.67
CA THR A 38 -15.11 -2.75 0.41
C THR A 38 -13.95 -1.92 -0.15
N GLN A 39 -13.35 -2.35 -1.27
CA GLN A 39 -12.30 -1.60 -1.96
C GLN A 39 -12.80 -0.26 -2.50
N ASN A 40 -13.98 -0.25 -3.13
CA ASN A 40 -14.61 0.98 -3.62
C ASN A 40 -14.97 1.93 -2.48
N PHE A 41 -15.44 1.40 -1.35
CA PHE A 41 -15.70 2.19 -0.15
C PHE A 41 -14.40 2.83 0.37
N LYS A 42 -13.31 2.06 0.53
CA LYS A 42 -12.00 2.62 0.93
C LYS A 42 -11.56 3.74 -0.02
N LYS A 43 -11.67 3.52 -1.34
CA LYS A 43 -11.32 4.54 -2.35
C LYS A 43 -12.14 5.81 -2.18
N ALA A 44 -13.45 5.70 -2.04
CA ALA A 44 -14.32 6.86 -1.83
C ALA A 44 -13.98 7.60 -0.52
N MET A 45 -13.62 6.88 0.55
CA MET A 45 -13.20 7.51 1.81
C MET A 45 -11.85 8.21 1.67
N LEU A 46 -10.86 7.65 0.98
CA LEU A 46 -9.59 8.34 0.69
C LEU A 46 -9.80 9.65 -0.07
N GLU A 47 -10.80 9.72 -0.95
CA GLU A 47 -11.14 10.91 -1.71
C GLU A 47 -11.94 11.96 -0.91
N LYS A 48 -12.76 11.52 0.04
CA LYS A 48 -13.73 12.39 0.75
C LYS A 48 -13.37 12.73 2.18
N MET A 49 -12.52 11.93 2.84
CA MET A 49 -12.11 12.14 4.24
C MET A 49 -10.83 12.97 4.39
N PHE A 50 -10.30 13.50 3.29
CA PHE A 50 -9.20 14.44 3.31
C PHE A 50 -9.62 15.74 2.62
N PRO A 51 -9.20 16.91 3.12
CA PRO A 51 -9.52 18.18 2.50
C PRO A 51 -9.01 18.24 1.06
N LYS A 52 -9.88 18.70 0.16
CA LYS A 52 -9.48 19.09 -1.19
C LYS A 52 -8.70 20.39 -1.13
N GLN A 53 -7.88 20.64 -2.14
CA GLN A 53 -7.12 21.88 -2.23
C GLN A 53 -8.05 23.11 -2.10
N GLY A 54 -7.66 24.04 -1.22
CA GLY A 54 -8.43 25.25 -0.92
C GLY A 54 -9.55 25.04 0.11
N SER A 55 -9.70 23.82 0.65
CA SER A 55 -10.55 23.53 1.80
C SER A 55 -9.67 23.09 2.97
N LEU A 56 -10.08 23.46 4.19
CA LEU A 56 -9.50 22.95 5.44
C LEU A 56 -10.35 21.84 6.06
N CYS A 57 -11.52 21.54 5.47
CA CYS A 57 -12.42 20.51 5.94
C CYS A 57 -12.63 19.42 4.88
N PRO A 58 -12.66 18.13 5.29
CA PRO A 58 -13.07 17.04 4.41
C PRO A 58 -14.59 17.03 4.15
N GLU A 59 -15.04 16.40 3.06
CA GLU A 59 -16.47 16.24 2.74
C GLU A 59 -17.17 15.25 3.68
N ILE A 60 -16.44 14.23 4.13
CA ILE A 60 -16.90 13.22 5.08
C ILE A 60 -15.94 13.23 6.25
N ARG A 61 -16.49 13.24 7.47
CA ARG A 61 -15.71 13.28 8.69
C ARG A 61 -16.22 12.27 9.71
N LEU A 62 -15.34 11.81 10.59
CA LEU A 62 -15.75 10.99 11.71
C LEU A 62 -16.61 11.83 12.67
N LYS A 63 -17.68 11.22 13.21
CA LYS A 63 -18.57 11.89 14.15
C LYS A 63 -17.78 12.36 15.38
N GLY A 64 -18.00 13.61 15.79
CA GLY A 64 -17.35 14.22 16.96
C GLY A 64 -16.22 15.18 16.63
N PHE A 65 -15.86 15.35 15.35
CA PHE A 65 -14.88 16.33 14.90
C PHE A 65 -15.54 17.36 13.98
N SER A 66 -15.22 18.64 14.19
CA SER A 66 -15.80 19.77 13.42
C SER A 66 -14.81 20.89 13.14
N ASP A 67 -13.71 21.00 13.89
CA ASP A 67 -12.75 22.09 13.76
C ASP A 67 -11.97 22.00 12.45
N ASP A 68 -11.57 23.12 11.85
CA ASP A 68 -10.77 23.11 10.63
C ASP A 68 -9.45 22.35 10.82
N TRP A 69 -9.00 21.65 9.78
CA TRP A 69 -7.66 21.07 9.78
C TRP A 69 -6.63 22.19 9.58
N GLU A 70 -5.46 22.03 10.19
CA GLU A 70 -4.36 22.96 10.01
C GLU A 70 -3.55 22.60 8.76
N GLU A 71 -3.05 23.62 8.04
CA GLU A 71 -2.07 23.44 6.98
C GLU A 71 -0.66 23.54 7.59
N ARG A 72 0.09 22.44 7.59
CA ARG A 72 1.50 22.38 8.00
C ARG A 72 2.37 22.01 6.80
N GLN A 73 3.66 22.32 6.81
CA GLN A 73 4.60 21.80 5.83
C GLN A 73 5.18 20.46 6.32
N LEU A 74 5.59 19.59 5.39
CA LEU A 74 6.19 18.29 5.75
C LEU A 74 7.42 18.44 6.67
N LYS A 75 8.22 19.50 6.50
CA LYS A 75 9.33 19.86 7.39
C LYS A 75 8.94 20.22 8.81
N ASP A 76 7.69 20.56 9.06
CA ASP A 76 7.21 20.91 10.40
C ASP A 76 6.88 19.67 11.23
N ILE A 77 6.76 18.50 10.58
CA ILE A 77 6.43 17.20 11.18
C ILE A 77 7.45 16.11 10.84
N SER A 78 8.55 16.47 10.19
CA SER A 78 9.56 15.50 9.77
C SER A 78 10.89 16.14 9.44
N PHE A 79 11.93 15.32 9.37
CA PHE A 79 13.24 15.69 8.88
C PHE A 79 13.79 14.62 7.94
N LYS A 80 14.60 15.05 6.96
CA LYS A 80 15.30 14.13 6.07
C LYS A 80 16.28 13.27 6.86
N VAL A 81 16.28 11.96 6.61
CA VAL A 81 17.32 11.07 7.12
C VAL A 81 18.60 11.30 6.34
N ILE A 82 19.65 11.68 7.06
CA ILE A 82 21.02 11.83 6.53
C ILE A 82 21.98 10.75 7.03
N GLU A 83 21.55 9.95 8.02
CA GLU A 83 22.31 8.85 8.60
C GLU A 83 22.71 7.83 7.52
N LYS A 84 24.02 7.62 7.36
CA LYS A 84 24.61 6.69 6.39
C LYS A 84 25.09 5.42 7.09
N ASN A 85 25.01 4.30 6.39
CA ASN A 85 25.50 3.00 6.85
C ASN A 85 27.04 2.88 6.79
N SER A 86 27.77 3.92 7.18
CA SER A 86 29.22 4.03 6.98
C SER A 86 30.01 2.91 7.67
N GLU A 87 29.54 2.47 8.84
CA GLU A 87 30.11 1.38 9.62
C GLU A 87 29.62 -0.02 9.17
N ARG A 88 28.71 -0.07 8.18
CA ARG A 88 28.12 -1.31 7.64
C ARG A 88 27.46 -2.20 8.70
N LEU A 89 26.83 -1.59 9.70
CA LEU A 89 26.09 -2.31 10.77
C LEU A 89 24.84 -3.02 10.23
N TYR A 90 24.29 -2.54 9.12
CA TYR A 90 23.08 -3.09 8.50
C TYR A 90 23.37 -3.64 7.11
N THR A 91 22.90 -4.86 6.83
CA THR A 91 23.15 -5.55 5.55
C THR A 91 21.89 -5.76 4.71
N GLU A 92 20.71 -5.74 5.33
CA GLU A 92 19.43 -5.92 4.62
C GLU A 92 19.10 -4.66 3.83
N THR A 93 18.96 -4.80 2.51
CA THR A 93 18.59 -3.69 1.64
C THR A 93 17.09 -3.71 1.37
N PHE A 94 16.42 -2.60 1.63
CA PHE A 94 15.02 -2.42 1.32
C PHE A 94 14.81 -1.82 -0.07
N THR A 95 13.61 -2.04 -0.61
CA THR A 95 13.04 -1.32 -1.72
C THR A 95 11.67 -0.76 -1.31
N ASN A 96 11.17 0.24 -2.04
CA ASN A 96 9.83 0.77 -1.84
C ASN A 96 8.99 0.51 -3.10
N SER A 97 8.06 -0.43 -2.98
CA SER A 97 7.12 -0.85 -4.02
C SER A 97 5.79 -0.13 -3.85
N ALA A 98 5.20 0.33 -4.97
CA ALA A 98 3.88 0.92 -4.97
C ALA A 98 2.79 -0.02 -4.42
N GLN A 99 2.94 -1.33 -4.63
CA GLN A 99 1.95 -2.33 -4.24
C GLN A 99 2.25 -2.97 -2.88
N PHE A 100 3.52 -3.24 -2.58
CA PHE A 100 3.92 -4.01 -1.39
C PHE A 100 4.50 -3.13 -0.26
N GLY A 101 4.68 -1.83 -0.51
CA GLY A 101 5.29 -0.93 0.47
C GLY A 101 6.81 -1.11 0.57
N VAL A 102 7.34 -0.81 1.76
CA VAL A 102 8.73 -1.08 2.09
C VAL A 102 8.90 -2.58 2.34
N ILE A 103 9.78 -3.21 1.56
CA ILE A 103 10.01 -4.65 1.58
C ILE A 103 11.50 -4.94 1.32
N SER A 104 12.01 -6.08 1.80
CA SER A 104 13.35 -6.54 1.45
C SER A 104 13.51 -6.69 -0.07
N GLN A 105 14.66 -6.28 -0.61
CA GLN A 105 14.97 -6.53 -2.02
C GLN A 105 14.98 -8.02 -2.34
N ARG A 106 15.50 -8.84 -1.42
CA ARG A 106 15.55 -10.29 -1.61
C ARG A 106 14.15 -10.90 -1.67
N ASP A 107 13.24 -10.48 -0.79
CA ASP A 107 11.86 -10.97 -0.81
C ASP A 107 11.09 -10.51 -2.05
N PHE A 108 11.46 -9.36 -2.62
CA PHE A 108 10.75 -8.77 -3.77
C PHE A 108 11.32 -9.18 -5.14
N PHE A 109 12.63 -9.41 -5.24
CA PHE A 109 13.34 -9.71 -6.51
C PHE A 109 14.00 -11.09 -6.52
N ASP A 110 13.80 -11.91 -5.49
CA ASP A 110 14.51 -13.17 -5.22
C ASP A 110 16.05 -13.04 -5.10
N LYS A 111 16.55 -11.81 -5.03
CA LYS A 111 17.97 -11.46 -4.87
C LYS A 111 18.15 -10.01 -4.43
N ASP A 112 19.35 -9.68 -3.95
CA ASP A 112 19.74 -8.29 -3.76
C ASP A 112 20.06 -7.65 -5.12
N ILE A 113 19.44 -6.50 -5.41
CA ILE A 113 19.76 -5.68 -6.59
C ILE A 113 20.93 -4.74 -6.27
N SER A 114 21.05 -4.34 -5.00
CA SER A 114 22.20 -3.61 -4.52
C SER A 114 23.48 -4.44 -4.58
N ASN A 115 24.61 -3.78 -4.83
CA ASN A 115 25.91 -4.39 -4.59
C ASN A 115 26.21 -4.34 -3.09
N THR A 116 26.11 -5.49 -2.42
CA THR A 116 26.28 -5.63 -0.97
C THR A 116 27.63 -5.13 -0.46
N SER A 117 28.67 -5.09 -1.29
CA SER A 117 29.98 -4.51 -0.92
C SER A 117 29.96 -2.97 -0.86
N ASN A 118 28.94 -2.33 -1.45
CA ASN A 118 28.85 -0.88 -1.64
C ASN A 118 27.55 -0.26 -1.09
N ILE A 119 27.04 -0.80 0.02
CA ILE A 119 25.88 -0.23 0.74
C ILE A 119 26.29 0.74 1.87
N GLY A 120 27.58 1.02 2.05
CA GLY A 120 28.05 1.92 3.12
C GLY A 120 27.52 3.36 2.98
N GLY A 121 27.30 3.81 1.74
CA GLY A 121 26.71 5.12 1.45
C GLY A 121 25.19 5.14 1.44
N TYR A 122 24.50 4.03 1.75
CA TYR A 122 23.04 3.95 1.76
C TYR A 122 22.49 4.61 3.03
N TYR A 123 21.26 5.09 2.97
CA TYR A 123 20.58 5.68 4.12
C TYR A 123 20.10 4.56 5.06
N VAL A 124 20.29 4.75 6.37
CA VAL A 124 19.77 3.84 7.40
C VAL A 124 18.29 4.14 7.64
N VAL A 125 17.43 3.16 7.37
CA VAL A 125 15.98 3.28 7.50
C VAL A 125 15.52 2.51 8.71
N LYS A 126 15.05 3.22 9.74
CA LYS A 126 14.52 2.64 10.98
C LYS A 126 13.04 2.30 10.82
N ASP A 127 12.49 1.55 11.77
CA ASP A 127 11.05 1.31 11.81
C ASP A 127 10.29 2.65 11.88
N ASN A 128 9.16 2.74 11.17
CA ASN A 128 8.33 3.94 11.00
C ASN A 128 8.91 5.07 10.12
N ASP A 129 10.15 4.98 9.64
CA ASP A 129 10.65 5.93 8.63
C ASP A 129 9.86 5.79 7.32
N PHE A 130 9.68 6.91 6.61
CA PHE A 130 9.03 6.93 5.31
C PHE A 130 10.04 7.01 4.18
N ILE A 131 9.73 6.33 3.09
CA ILE A 131 10.58 6.27 1.89
C ILE A 131 9.76 6.77 0.70
N TYR A 132 10.27 7.75 -0.02
CA TYR A 132 9.80 8.13 -1.35
C TYR A 132 10.69 7.50 -2.42
N ASN A 133 10.07 6.75 -3.34
CA ASN A 133 10.73 6.24 -4.53
C ASN A 133 10.26 7.05 -5.75
N PRO A 134 11.15 7.73 -6.49
CA PRO A 134 10.75 8.57 -7.61
C PRO A 134 10.22 7.81 -8.82
N ARG A 135 10.24 6.46 -8.82
CA ARG A 135 9.76 5.66 -9.95
C ARG A 135 8.24 5.69 -10.05
N ILE A 136 7.72 6.13 -11.19
CA ILE A 136 6.28 6.22 -11.44
C ILE A 136 5.74 4.90 -12.00
N SER A 137 4.44 4.67 -11.80
CA SER A 137 3.70 3.54 -12.37
C SER A 137 2.20 3.83 -12.40
N ASN A 138 1.41 2.93 -13.00
CA ASN A 138 -0.06 3.02 -12.96
C ASN A 138 -0.63 3.04 -11.53
N PHE A 139 0.09 2.48 -10.55
CA PHE A 139 -0.31 2.46 -9.13
C PHE A 139 0.24 3.65 -8.33
N ALA A 140 1.22 4.37 -8.86
CA ALA A 140 1.90 5.48 -8.19
C ALA A 140 2.33 6.52 -9.23
N PRO A 141 1.42 7.39 -9.70
CA PRO A 141 1.67 8.29 -10.82
C PRO A 141 2.71 9.38 -10.49
N VAL A 142 2.96 9.63 -9.21
CA VAL A 142 3.96 10.59 -8.71
C VAL A 142 5.04 9.90 -7.87
N GLY A 143 5.21 8.58 -8.02
CA GLY A 143 6.09 7.75 -7.20
C GLY A 143 5.48 7.39 -5.84
N PRO A 144 5.76 6.21 -5.25
CA PRO A 144 5.16 5.83 -3.98
C PRO A 144 5.91 6.46 -2.79
N VAL A 145 5.15 6.88 -1.78
CA VAL A 145 5.64 7.16 -0.42
C VAL A 145 5.08 6.10 0.52
N LYS A 146 5.94 5.32 1.18
CA LYS A 146 5.51 4.22 2.04
C LYS A 146 6.33 4.17 3.33
N ARG A 147 5.66 3.79 4.42
CA ARG A 147 6.26 3.65 5.75
C ARG A 147 6.97 2.30 5.88
N ASN A 148 8.15 2.29 6.50
CA ASN A 148 8.76 1.06 6.97
C ASN A 148 7.92 0.49 8.12
N LYS A 149 7.34 -0.69 7.89
CA LYS A 149 6.51 -1.44 8.86
C LYS A 149 7.07 -2.84 9.14
N LEU A 150 8.34 -3.08 8.79
CA LEU A 150 8.96 -4.39 8.94
C LEU A 150 9.37 -4.69 10.39
N GLY A 151 9.25 -3.72 11.31
CA GLY A 151 9.66 -3.87 12.71
C GLY A 151 11.17 -3.95 12.89
N ARG A 152 11.94 -3.60 11.86
CA ARG A 152 13.41 -3.71 11.83
C ARG A 152 14.05 -2.63 10.96
N THR A 153 15.34 -2.43 11.20
CA THR A 153 16.18 -1.47 10.49
C THR A 153 16.85 -2.13 9.28
N GLY A 154 16.92 -1.41 8.17
CA GLY A 154 17.66 -1.81 6.98
C GLY A 154 18.25 -0.58 6.29
N VAL A 155 18.70 -0.75 5.06
CA VAL A 155 19.29 0.34 4.28
C VAL A 155 18.60 0.53 2.95
N VAL A 156 18.62 1.76 2.43
CA VAL A 156 18.05 2.08 1.13
C VAL A 156 18.95 2.97 0.30
N SER A 157 18.90 2.77 -1.02
CA SER A 157 19.73 3.51 -1.98
C SER A 157 19.54 5.02 -1.82
N PRO A 158 20.62 5.83 -1.96
CA PRO A 158 20.52 7.29 -1.99
C PRO A 158 19.67 7.86 -3.13
N LEU A 159 19.23 7.03 -4.07
CA LEU A 159 18.27 7.39 -5.11
C LEU A 159 16.85 7.61 -4.55
N TYR A 160 16.58 7.17 -3.33
CA TYR A 160 15.30 7.39 -2.65
C TYR A 160 15.46 8.52 -1.64
N PHE A 161 14.34 9.20 -1.38
CA PHE A 161 14.28 10.19 -0.33
C PHE A 161 13.69 9.53 0.92
N VAL A 162 14.39 9.66 2.06
CA VAL A 162 13.98 9.07 3.33
C VAL A 162 13.76 10.19 4.34
N PHE A 163 12.63 10.15 5.04
CA PHE A 163 12.32 11.11 6.09
C PHE A 163 11.76 10.41 7.32
N ARG A 164 12.08 10.98 8.48
CA ARG A 164 11.64 10.52 9.79
C ARG A 164 10.71 11.56 10.38
N THR A 165 9.60 11.11 10.94
CA THR A 165 8.50 11.96 11.40
C THR A 165 8.53 12.20 12.89
N HIS A 166 7.95 13.33 13.32
CA HIS A 166 7.66 13.70 14.70
C HIS A 166 6.36 14.52 14.73
N ASP A 167 5.68 14.58 15.89
CA ASP A 167 4.46 15.40 16.09
C ASP A 167 3.33 15.14 15.07
N VAL A 168 3.22 13.89 14.59
CA VAL A 168 2.19 13.39 13.68
C VAL A 168 1.93 11.91 13.93
N ASP A 169 0.68 11.46 13.82
CA ASP A 169 0.38 10.04 13.84
C ASP A 169 0.83 9.37 12.54
N HIS A 170 1.68 8.35 12.66
CA HIS A 170 2.27 7.70 11.50
C HIS A 170 1.25 6.95 10.63
N LYS A 171 0.13 6.45 11.19
CA LYS A 171 -0.91 5.77 10.39
C LYS A 171 -1.69 6.81 9.59
N PHE A 172 -2.01 7.95 10.20
CA PHE A 172 -2.60 9.07 9.49
C PHE A 172 -1.73 9.51 8.30
N LEU A 173 -0.43 9.72 8.52
CA LEU A 173 0.46 10.15 7.45
C LEU A 173 0.64 9.08 6.37
N GLU A 174 0.65 7.80 6.75
CA GLU A 174 0.60 6.70 5.78
C GLU A 174 -0.64 6.78 4.88
N VAL A 175 -1.82 6.99 5.45
CA VAL A 175 -3.07 7.15 4.70
C VAL A 175 -3.04 8.42 3.85
N TYR A 176 -2.50 9.53 4.35
CA TYR A 176 -2.36 10.78 3.61
C TYR A 176 -1.65 10.55 2.27
N PHE A 177 -0.55 9.79 2.28
CA PHE A 177 0.20 9.44 1.08
C PHE A 177 -0.47 8.38 0.18
N GLU A 178 -1.58 7.76 0.61
CA GLU A 178 -2.45 6.96 -0.26
C GLU A 178 -3.50 7.81 -1.00
N THR A 179 -3.74 9.03 -0.55
CA THR A 179 -4.64 9.97 -1.22
C THR A 179 -4.00 10.60 -2.46
N SER A 180 -4.80 11.25 -3.29
CA SER A 180 -4.32 12.08 -4.39
C SER A 180 -4.06 13.54 -4.01
N VAL A 181 -4.30 13.95 -2.76
CA VAL A 181 -4.24 15.36 -2.32
C VAL A 181 -2.87 15.98 -2.57
N TRP A 182 -1.81 15.21 -2.30
CA TRP A 182 -0.43 15.64 -2.48
C TRP A 182 0.08 15.55 -3.93
N HIS A 183 -0.65 14.88 -4.84
CA HIS A 183 -0.19 14.66 -6.22
C HIS A 183 -0.01 15.98 -6.99
N LYS A 184 -0.90 16.95 -6.77
CA LYS A 184 -0.79 18.25 -7.45
C LYS A 184 0.50 18.96 -7.08
N PHE A 185 0.89 18.92 -5.81
CA PHE A 185 2.17 19.47 -5.38
C PHE A 185 3.33 18.82 -6.12
N MET A 186 3.31 17.48 -6.26
CA MET A 186 4.34 16.74 -6.98
C MET A 186 4.38 17.07 -8.47
N PHE A 187 3.23 17.24 -9.13
CA PHE A 187 3.21 17.63 -10.55
C PHE A 187 3.70 19.05 -10.81
N LEU A 188 3.47 19.98 -9.88
CA LEU A 188 3.91 21.37 -10.01
C LEU A 188 5.40 21.56 -9.71
N ASN A 189 5.97 20.72 -8.84
CA ASN A 189 7.33 20.88 -8.32
C ASN A 189 8.31 19.79 -8.75
N GLY A 190 7.79 18.69 -9.28
CA GLY A 190 8.57 17.57 -9.78
C GLY A 190 8.96 17.75 -11.25
N ASP A 191 10.05 17.10 -11.62
CA ASP A 191 10.58 17.07 -12.97
C ASP A 191 10.71 15.61 -13.42
N THR A 192 10.18 15.29 -14.60
CA THR A 192 10.38 13.96 -15.21
C THR A 192 11.76 13.85 -15.87
N GLY A 193 12.43 14.97 -16.12
CA GLY A 193 13.77 15.06 -16.66
C GLY A 193 13.95 14.21 -17.93
N ALA A 194 15.14 13.65 -18.10
CA ALA A 194 15.43 12.74 -19.21
C ALA A 194 14.85 11.32 -19.04
N ARG A 195 14.30 10.99 -17.87
CA ARG A 195 13.80 9.64 -17.56
C ARG A 195 12.30 9.70 -17.28
N SER A 196 11.51 9.47 -18.32
CA SER A 196 10.05 9.47 -18.26
C SER A 196 9.46 8.47 -17.25
N ASP A 197 10.22 7.46 -16.81
CA ASP A 197 9.80 6.51 -15.77
C ASP A 197 10.00 7.03 -14.33
N ARG A 198 10.40 8.30 -14.15
CA ARG A 198 10.64 8.90 -12.85
C ARG A 198 10.04 10.31 -12.73
N LEU A 199 9.69 10.66 -11.51
CA LEU A 199 9.38 12.02 -11.09
C LEU A 199 10.38 12.44 -10.01
N ALA A 200 11.43 13.15 -10.42
CA ALA A 200 12.42 13.67 -9.50
C ALA A 200 11.91 14.97 -8.87
N ILE A 201 12.27 15.23 -7.62
CA ILE A 201 11.95 16.48 -6.93
C ILE A 201 13.12 16.81 -6.00
N LYS A 202 13.44 18.09 -5.85
CA LYS A 202 14.50 18.52 -4.92
C LYS A 202 14.04 18.25 -3.49
N ASP A 203 14.92 17.69 -2.68
CA ASP A 203 14.67 17.38 -1.27
C ASP A 203 14.10 18.57 -0.48
N THR A 204 14.65 19.77 -0.69
CA THR A 204 14.18 20.99 -0.01
C THR A 204 12.74 21.32 -0.37
N ILE A 205 12.36 21.13 -1.64
CA ILE A 205 11.00 21.37 -2.11
C ILE A 205 10.05 20.26 -1.64
N PHE A 206 10.48 18.99 -1.67
CA PHE A 206 9.66 17.88 -1.14
C PHE A 206 9.27 18.12 0.32
N MET A 207 10.20 18.66 1.11
CA MET A 207 9.99 19.01 2.53
C MET A 207 9.07 20.23 2.75
N GLU A 208 8.83 21.05 1.72
CA GLU A 208 7.87 22.17 1.77
C GLU A 208 6.44 21.76 1.45
N MET A 209 6.20 20.48 1.10
CA MET A 209 4.90 19.95 0.75
C MET A 209 3.85 20.27 1.83
N PRO A 210 2.69 20.85 1.47
CA PRO A 210 1.61 21.09 2.42
C PRO A 210 0.98 19.76 2.83
N ILE A 211 0.75 19.62 4.13
CA ILE A 211 0.11 18.50 4.81
C ILE A 211 -1.05 19.09 5.61
N TYR A 212 -2.27 18.85 5.14
CA TYR A 212 -3.47 19.15 5.91
C TYR A 212 -3.63 18.13 7.02
N SER A 213 -3.64 18.59 8.27
CA SER A 213 -3.61 17.72 9.44
C SER A 213 -4.64 18.16 10.47
N PRO A 214 -5.51 17.26 10.95
CA PRO A 214 -6.41 17.57 12.05
C PRO A 214 -5.68 17.49 13.40
N SER A 215 -6.46 17.65 14.48
CA SER A 215 -5.99 17.35 15.83
C SER A 215 -5.41 15.94 15.91
N PHE A 216 -4.43 15.74 16.80
CA PHE A 216 -3.76 14.45 16.95
C PHE A 216 -4.74 13.30 17.29
N GLU A 217 -5.79 13.58 18.06
CA GLU A 217 -6.85 12.61 18.35
C GLU A 217 -7.56 12.17 17.07
N GLU A 218 -7.95 13.11 16.20
CA GLU A 218 -8.60 12.77 14.95
C GLU A 218 -7.65 12.02 14.00
N GLN A 219 -6.37 12.39 13.95
CA GLN A 219 -5.35 11.65 13.18
C GLN A 219 -5.34 10.16 13.56
N GLN A 220 -5.31 9.86 14.87
CA GLN A 220 -5.34 8.48 15.37
C GLN A 220 -6.62 7.75 14.95
N LYS A 221 -7.78 8.42 15.02
CA LYS A 221 -9.07 7.82 14.62
C LYS A 221 -9.14 7.56 13.12
N VAL A 222 -8.69 8.50 12.29
CA VAL A 222 -8.63 8.35 10.83
C VAL A 222 -7.65 7.23 10.45
N GLY A 223 -6.44 7.25 11.00
CA GLY A 223 -5.44 6.20 10.76
C GLY A 223 -5.94 4.81 11.17
N GLN A 224 -6.63 4.71 12.31
CA GLN A 224 -7.22 3.46 12.78
C GLN A 224 -8.40 2.99 11.89
N PHE A 225 -9.25 3.91 11.43
CA PHE A 225 -10.35 3.60 10.52
C PHE A 225 -9.86 2.96 9.22
N PHE A 226 -8.87 3.56 8.56
CA PHE A 226 -8.31 3.01 7.33
C PHE A 226 -7.54 1.70 7.56
N LYS A 227 -6.84 1.56 8.69
CA LYS A 227 -6.24 0.28 9.07
C LYS A 227 -7.29 -0.82 9.15
N GLN A 228 -8.44 -0.57 9.78
CA GLN A 228 -9.51 -1.56 9.87
C GLN A 228 -10.09 -1.91 8.49
N LEU A 229 -10.20 -0.95 7.57
CA LEU A 229 -10.60 -1.23 6.19
C LEU A 229 -9.59 -2.12 5.47
N ASP A 230 -8.29 -1.88 5.64
CA ASP A 230 -7.25 -2.72 5.05
C ASP A 230 -7.23 -4.13 5.63
N ASP A 231 -7.35 -4.26 6.95
CA ASP A 231 -7.47 -5.56 7.62
C ASP A 231 -8.70 -6.33 7.08
N ALA A 232 -9.84 -5.65 6.91
CA ALA A 232 -11.05 -6.25 6.35
C ALA A 232 -10.88 -6.69 4.89
N ILE A 233 -10.25 -5.86 4.05
CA ILE A 233 -9.95 -6.20 2.65
C ILE A 233 -9.03 -7.42 2.58
N ASN A 234 -8.00 -7.48 3.42
CA ASN A 234 -7.06 -8.60 3.45
C ASN A 234 -7.74 -9.90 3.90
N LEU A 235 -8.59 -9.83 4.94
CA LEU A 235 -9.38 -10.97 5.38
C LEU A 235 -10.32 -11.48 4.27
N GLN A 236 -11.01 -10.58 3.57
CA GLN A 236 -11.89 -10.93 2.45
C GLN A 236 -11.12 -11.60 1.31
N LYS A 237 -9.91 -11.12 0.98
CA LYS A 237 -9.03 -11.78 -0.02
C LYS A 237 -8.64 -13.20 0.40
N GLN A 238 -8.28 -13.40 1.66
CA GLN A 238 -7.94 -14.73 2.20
C GLN A 238 -9.13 -15.69 2.16
N GLN A 239 -10.32 -15.22 2.54
CA GLN A 239 -11.56 -15.99 2.45
C GLN A 239 -11.87 -16.39 1.01
N LEU A 240 -11.79 -15.43 0.07
CA LEU A 240 -11.98 -15.70 -1.36
C LEU A 240 -10.99 -16.76 -1.88
N GLN A 241 -9.71 -16.64 -1.53
CA GLN A 241 -8.70 -17.61 -1.94
C GLN A 241 -8.97 -19.00 -1.36
N THR A 242 -9.45 -19.06 -0.12
CA THR A 242 -9.81 -20.33 0.55
C THR A 242 -10.92 -21.05 -0.21
N VAL A 243 -11.99 -20.35 -0.60
CA VAL A 243 -13.10 -20.95 -1.36
C VAL A 243 -12.66 -21.38 -2.76
N LYS A 244 -11.80 -20.59 -3.43
CA LYS A 244 -11.21 -20.97 -4.73
C LYS A 244 -10.36 -22.23 -4.62
N ASN A 245 -9.52 -22.33 -3.61
CA ASN A 245 -8.69 -23.52 -3.36
C ASN A 245 -9.54 -24.75 -3.03
N LEU A 246 -10.64 -24.58 -2.28
CA LEU A 246 -11.57 -25.67 -1.99
C LEU A 246 -12.23 -26.20 -3.27
N LYS A 247 -12.72 -25.31 -4.14
CA LYS A 247 -13.28 -25.68 -5.44
C LYS A 247 -12.26 -26.46 -6.29
N GLN A 248 -11.03 -25.97 -6.37
CA GLN A 248 -9.93 -26.62 -7.08
C GLN A 248 -9.68 -28.04 -6.52
N ALA A 249 -9.56 -28.17 -5.19
CA ALA A 249 -9.31 -29.46 -4.55
C ALA A 249 -10.44 -30.47 -4.76
N PHE A 250 -11.71 -30.03 -4.79
CA PHE A 250 -12.83 -30.91 -5.12
C PHE A 250 -12.83 -31.34 -6.58
N LEU A 251 -12.52 -30.44 -7.52
CA LEU A 251 -12.38 -30.82 -8.94
C LEU A 251 -11.29 -31.88 -9.14
N GLU A 252 -10.16 -31.75 -8.43
CA GLU A 252 -9.05 -32.71 -8.53
C GLU A 252 -9.35 -34.06 -7.86
N LYS A 253 -10.13 -34.07 -6.77
CA LYS A 253 -10.35 -35.28 -5.96
C LYS A 253 -11.65 -36.03 -6.24
N MET A 254 -12.66 -35.37 -6.79
CA MET A 254 -13.99 -35.97 -7.01
C MET A 254 -14.16 -36.58 -8.41
N PHE A 255 -13.27 -36.28 -9.36
CA PHE A 255 -13.33 -36.78 -10.74
C PHE A 255 -12.10 -37.63 -11.08
N VAL A 256 -11.88 -38.69 -10.27
CA VAL A 256 -10.79 -39.68 -10.41
C VAL A 256 -11.26 -41.00 -10.99
#